data_AF-A0A966QTS4-F1
#
_entry.id   AF-A0A966QTS4-F1
#
_cell.length_a   1.000
_cell.length_b   1.000
_cell.length_c   1.000
_cell.angle_alpha   90.00
_cell.angle_beta   90.00
_cell.angle_gamma   90.00
#
_symmetry.space_group_name_H-M   'P 1'
#
loop_
_entity.id
_entity.type
_entity.pdbx_description
1 polymer ?
#
loop_
_entity_poly.entity_id
_entity_poly.type
_entity_poly.pdbx_seq_one_letter_code
_entity_poly.pdbx_strand_id
1 'polypeptide(L)' 'PARCDVVGRAPDPLGAAYLAGLAEGVWGSTDDIASRWALERRFTPSASASTRDEAHAQWLRAVERSRAWVPS' A
#
# COMPACT_ATOMS: atom_id res chain seq x y z
N PRO A 1 17.30 -8.81 -8.78
CA PRO A 1 16.98 -7.58 -8.01
C PRO A 1 15.49 -7.24 -8.16
N ALA A 2 14.67 -7.64 -7.18
CA ALA A 2 13.23 -7.43 -7.22
C ALA A 2 12.89 -5.94 -7.06
N ARG A 3 12.34 -5.36 -8.13
CA ARG A 3 11.77 -4.02 -8.14
C ARG A 3 10.48 -4.05 -7.30
N CYS A 4 10.60 -3.70 -6.03
CA CYS A 4 9.46 -3.16 -5.30
C CYS A 4 9.27 -1.73 -5.80
N ASP A 5 8.56 -1.60 -6.92
CA ASP A 5 8.09 -0.32 -7.41
C ASP A 5 7.08 0.19 -6.38
N VAL A 6 7.41 1.36 -5.82
CA VAL A 6 6.77 1.91 -4.64
C VAL A 6 5.42 2.48 -5.06
N VAL A 7 4.32 1.83 -4.68
CA VAL A 7 2.98 2.41 -4.81
C VAL A 7 2.76 3.34 -3.63
N GLY A 8 2.94 4.65 -3.86
CA GLY A 8 2.54 5.67 -2.90
C GLY A 8 1.03 5.84 -2.88
N ARG A 9 0.41 5.77 -1.70
CA ARG A 9 -1.02 6.06 -1.53
C ARG A 9 -1.25 7.57 -1.56
N ALA A 10 -1.97 8.06 -2.56
CA ALA A 10 -2.60 9.37 -2.46
C ALA A 10 -3.81 9.25 -1.51
N PRO A 11 -4.00 10.14 -0.52
CA PRO A 11 -5.21 10.18 0.28
C PRO A 11 -6.42 10.56 -0.60
N ASP A 12 -7.61 10.02 -0.31
CA ASP A 12 -8.81 10.15 -1.16
C ASP A 12 -9.13 11.59 -1.64
N PRO A 13 -9.00 12.65 -0.80
CA PRO A 13 -9.25 14.02 -1.26
C PRO A 13 -8.24 14.52 -2.29
N LEU A 14 -6.98 14.07 -2.20
CA LEU A 14 -5.93 14.42 -3.14
C LEU A 14 -6.11 13.69 -4.49
N GLY A 15 -6.63 12.46 -4.45
CA GLY A 15 -7.00 11.72 -5.65
C GLY A 15 -8.07 12.44 -6.47
N ALA A 16 -9.13 12.92 -5.82
CA ALA A 16 -10.17 13.71 -6.47
C ALA A 16 -9.62 15.05 -7.03
N ALA A 17 -8.75 15.73 -6.28
CA ALA A 17 -8.12 16.97 -6.74
C ALA A 17 -7.27 16.77 -8.00
N TYR A 18 -6.49 15.68 -8.08
CA TYR A 18 -5.69 15.36 -9.26
C TYR A 18 -6.55 15.10 -10.49
N LEU A 19 -7.66 14.37 -10.35
CA LEU A 19 -8.58 14.11 -11.46
C LEU A 19 -9.23 15.40 -11.97
N ALA A 20 -9.69 16.26 -11.06
CA ALA A 20 -10.28 17.55 -11.43
C ALA A 20 -9.27 18.46 -12.12
N GLY A 21 -8.04 18.59 -11.62
CA GLY A 21 -7.06 19.45 -12.26
C GLY A 21 -6.48 18.90 -13.56
N LEU A 22 -6.54 17.59 -13.83
CA LEU A 22 -6.27 17.05 -15.17
C LEU A 22 -7.39 17.46 -16.16
N ALA A 23 -8.65 17.40 -15.73
CA ALA A 23 -9.78 17.79 -16.57
C ALA A 23 -9.75 19.29 -16.92
N GLU A 24 -9.35 20.13 -15.97
CA GLU A 24 -9.27 21.60 -16.13
C GLU A 24 -7.90 22.08 -16.67
N GLY A 25 -6.98 21.18 -16.99
CA GLY A 25 -5.67 21.52 -17.56
C GLY A 25 -4.68 22.19 -16.58
N VAL A 26 -4.94 22.10 -15.28
CA VAL A 26 -3.99 22.51 -14.22
C VAL A 26 -2.72 21.66 -14.26
N TRP A 27 -2.85 20.40 -14.68
CA TRP A 27 -1.72 19.50 -14.97
C TRP A 27 -1.84 18.98 -16.41
N GLY A 28 -0.72 18.91 -17.12
CA GLY A 28 -0.69 18.50 -18.53
C GLY A 28 -0.74 16.98 -18.73
N SER A 29 -0.34 16.21 -17.71
CA SER A 29 -0.30 14.74 -17.78
C SER A 29 -0.28 14.09 -16.40
N THR A 30 -0.53 12.78 -16.37
CA THR A 30 -0.30 11.95 -15.18
C THR A 30 1.17 11.90 -14.78
N ASP A 31 2.10 12.10 -15.72
CA ASP A 31 3.54 12.14 -15.44
C ASP A 31 3.94 13.42 -14.69
N ASP A 32 3.28 14.55 -14.96
CA ASP A 32 3.47 15.80 -14.20
C ASP A 32 3.04 15.66 -12.74
N ILE A 33 2.05 14.80 -12.48
CA ILE A 33 1.58 14.48 -11.13
C ILE A 33 2.51 13.47 -10.47
N ALA A 34 2.93 12.43 -11.20
CA ALA A 34 3.83 11.40 -10.70
C ALA A 34 5.23 11.96 -10.35
N SER A 35 5.75 12.91 -11.13
CA SER A 35 7.03 13.56 -10.85
C SER A 35 7.04 14.40 -9.57
N ARG A 36 5.86 14.84 -9.11
CA ARG A 36 5.69 15.57 -7.84
C ARG A 36 5.53 14.64 -6.65
N TRP A 37 5.39 13.34 -6.88
CA TRP A 37 5.25 12.38 -5.81
C TRP A 37 6.58 12.23 -5.06
N ALA A 38 6.54 12.48 -3.75
CA ALA A 38 7.69 12.34 -2.87
C ALA A 38 7.48 11.16 -1.93
N LEU A 39 8.46 10.25 -1.88
CA LEU A 39 8.47 9.13 -0.95
C LEU A 39 8.72 9.65 0.47
N GLU A 40 7.70 9.60 1.33
CA GLU A 40 7.83 9.99 2.73
C GLU A 40 8.72 9.01 3.51
N ARG A 41 8.48 7.71 3.36
CA ARG A 41 9.24 6.68 4.07
C ARG A 41 9.25 5.36 3.32
N ARG A 42 10.42 4.74 3.26
CA ARG A 42 10.60 3.36 2.83
C ARG A 42 10.88 2.49 4.03
N PHE A 43 10.19 1.37 4.15
CA PHE A 43 10.51 0.33 5.12
C PHE A 43 11.18 -0.82 4.39
N THR A 44 12.30 -1.28 4.92
CA THR A 44 13.00 -2.48 4.45
C THR A 44 12.72 -3.63 5.42
N PRO A 45 12.40 -4.83 4.91
CA PRO A 45 12.22 -5.98 5.78
C PRO A 45 13.54 -6.30 6.50
N SER A 46 13.52 -6.24 7.83
CA SER A 46 14.69 -6.52 8.68
C SER A 46 14.76 -7.97 9.18
N ALA A 47 13.62 -8.65 9.22
CA ALA A 47 13.53 -10.05 9.63
C ALA A 47 13.94 -11.01 8.49
N SER A 48 14.53 -12.16 8.87
CA SER A 48 14.82 -13.23 7.91
C SER A 48 13.53 -13.76 7.26
N ALA A 49 13.66 -14.48 6.14
CA ALA A 49 12.51 -15.14 5.52
C ALA A 49 11.85 -16.14 6.51
N SER A 50 12.65 -16.96 7.20
CA SER A 50 12.15 -17.97 8.14
C SER A 50 11.32 -17.36 9.27
N THR A 51 11.80 -16.28 9.89
CA THR A 51 11.06 -15.61 10.97
C THR A 51 9.74 -15.02 10.48
N ARG A 52 9.70 -14.50 9.25
CA ARG A 52 8.45 -14.00 8.64
C ARG A 52 7.47 -15.12 8.36
N ASP A 53 7.95 -16.25 7.84
CA ASP A 53 7.11 -17.41 7.52
C ASP A 53 6.52 -18.05 8.78
N GLU A 54 7.31 -18.18 9.85
CA GLU A 54 6.85 -18.67 11.15
C GLU A 54 5.78 -17.77 11.77
N ALA A 55 6.02 -16.45 11.77
CA ALA A 55 5.07 -15.46 12.28
C ALA A 55 3.76 -15.47 11.47
N HIS A 56 3.85 -15.57 10.14
CA HIS A 56 2.69 -15.68 9.27
C HIS A 56 1.90 -16.97 9.51
N ALA A 57 2.58 -18.11 9.66
CA ALA A 57 1.94 -19.37 9.98
C ALA A 57 1.22 -19.32 11.33
N GLN A 58 1.80 -18.65 12.33
CA GLN A 58 1.16 -18.47 13.62
C GLN A 58 -0.07 -17.55 13.55
N TRP A 59 0.00 -16.47 12.77
CA TRP A 59 -1.14 -15.60 12.52
C TRP A 59 -2.30 -16.37 11.85
N LEU A 60 -2.02 -17.19 10.83
CA LEU A 60 -3.05 -18.02 10.18
C LEU A 60 -3.73 -18.97 11.17
N ARG A 61 -2.97 -19.61 12.08
CA ARG A 61 -3.54 -20.44 13.14
C ARG A 61 -4.46 -19.65 14.07
N ALA A 62 -4.11 -18.40 14.39
CA ALA A 62 -4.93 -17.53 15.23
C ALA A 62 -6.22 -17.11 14.52
N VAL A 63 -6.14 -16.76 13.23
CA VAL A 63 -7.31 -16.44 12.40
C VAL A 63 -8.28 -17.62 12.34
N GLU A 64 -7.78 -18.85 12.13
CA GLU A 64 -8.62 -20.05 12.09
C GLU A 64 -9.40 -20.24 13.40
N ARG A 65 -8.72 -20.07 14.55
CA ARG A 65 -9.35 -20.17 15.88
C ARG A 65 -10.35 -19.05 16.18
N SER A 66 -10.26 -17.93 15.47
CA SER A 66 -11.15 -16.79 15.64
C SER A 66 -12.44 -16.92 14.81
N ARG A 67 -12.53 -17.94 13.93
CA ARG A 67 -13.74 -18.23 13.15
C ARG A 67 -14.79 -18.91 14.01
N ALA A 68 -16.04 -18.86 13.54
CA ALA A 68 -17.20 -19.50 14.18
C ALA A 68 -17.39 -19.12 15.66
N TRP A 69 -16.97 -17.91 16.04
CA TRP A 69 -17.14 -17.37 17.39
C TRP A 69 -18.62 -17.22 17.77
N VAL A 70 -19.46 -16.82 16.81
CA VAL A 70 -20.91 -16.81 16.98
C VAL A 70 -21.46 -18.09 16.34
N PRO A 71 -22.22 -18.92 17.08
CA PRO A 71 -22.94 -20.04 16.49
C PRO A 71 -23.98 -19.51 15.52
N SER A 72 -23.98 -20.04 14.29
CA SER A 72 -25.06 -19.82 13.32
C SER A 72 -26.32 -20.57 13.72
#